data_AF-A0A7Y7HTG6-F1
#
_entry.id   AF-A0A7Y7HTG6-F1
#
_cell.length_a   1.000
_cell.length_b   1.000
_cell.length_c   1.000
_cell.angle_alpha   90.00
_cell.angle_beta   90.00
_cell.angle_gamma   90.00
#
_symmetry.space_group_name_H-M   'P 1'
#
loop_
_entity.id
_entity.type
_entity.pdbx_description
1 polymer ?
#
loop_
_entity_poly.entity_id
_entity_poly.type
_entity_poly.pdbx_seq_one_letter_code
_entity_poly.pdbx_strand_id
1 'polypeptide(L)'
;MSTGVPIQPKESRGYYMLPQAPEDAGYYVYGTLHNVPGTGQLAQYAHPNLLTVIFQIERQWRAICDRKFGIGNISIDGGLAYDNHKSHQKGIEMDCRPVRKDYMTGQAARCSYRDKEYDLEATLKLICLFVEHPKIKIVYFNDERVQKTLGGGRVKSLAGHNNHFHAELWSRYSS
;
A
#
# COMPACT_ATOMS: atom_id res chain seq x y z
N MET A 1 14.21 32.49 -9.96
CA MET A 1 14.33 31.49 -8.88
C MET A 1 14.10 30.14 -9.53
N SER A 2 15.06 29.20 -9.41
CA SER A 2 14.87 27.84 -9.93
C SER A 2 13.76 27.19 -9.11
N THR A 3 12.57 27.06 -9.69
CA THR A 3 11.45 26.30 -9.12
C THR A 3 11.72 24.82 -9.39
N GLY A 4 12.73 24.28 -8.71
CA GLY A 4 12.99 22.85 -8.75
C GLY A 4 11.76 22.10 -8.26
N VAL A 5 11.33 21.08 -9.00
CA VAL A 5 10.29 20.16 -8.53
C VAL A 5 10.77 19.60 -7.18
N PRO A 6 10.00 19.75 -6.10
CA PRO A 6 10.42 19.27 -4.79
C PRO A 6 10.66 17.76 -4.86
N ILE A 7 11.89 17.36 -4.56
CA ILE A 7 12.23 15.95 -4.34
C ILE A 7 11.44 15.52 -3.10
N GLN A 8 10.49 14.61 -3.30
CA GLN A 8 9.62 14.05 -2.26
C GLN A 8 8.86 15.11 -1.45
N PRO A 9 7.72 15.62 -1.98
CA PRO A 9 6.92 16.64 -1.30
C PRO A 9 6.61 16.29 0.15
N LYS A 10 6.77 17.29 1.04
CA LYS A 10 6.47 17.20 2.46
C LYS A 10 5.20 17.99 2.77
N GLU A 11 4.30 17.41 3.54
CA GLU A 11 3.05 18.04 3.93
C GLU A 11 3.12 18.71 5.31
N SER A 12 2.02 19.34 5.73
CA SER A 12 1.92 20.18 6.92
C SER A 12 2.25 19.46 8.23
N ARG A 13 1.96 18.15 8.34
CA ARG A 13 2.31 17.31 9.51
C ARG A 13 3.74 16.78 9.49
N GLY A 14 4.49 17.12 8.44
CA GLY A 14 5.85 16.66 8.23
C GLY A 14 5.97 15.24 7.67
N TYR A 15 4.89 14.71 7.13
CA TYR A 15 4.87 13.45 6.37
C TYR A 15 5.33 13.69 4.94
N TYR A 16 5.81 12.62 4.31
CA TYR A 16 6.42 12.70 2.98
C TYR A 16 5.58 11.90 2.01
N MET A 17 5.39 12.45 0.81
CA MET A 17 4.77 11.73 -0.28
C MET A 17 5.63 10.51 -0.63
N LEU A 18 4.99 9.36 -0.86
CA LEU A 18 5.67 8.21 -1.46
C LEU A 18 6.26 8.61 -2.83
N PRO A 19 7.48 8.20 -3.21
CA PRO A 19 8.00 8.47 -4.54
C PRO A 19 7.07 7.95 -5.65
N GLN A 20 6.67 8.83 -6.58
CA GLN A 20 5.57 8.58 -7.53
C GLN A 20 5.96 7.82 -8.81
N ALA A 21 7.24 7.77 -9.18
CA ALA A 21 7.66 7.12 -10.42
C ALA A 21 9.07 6.50 -10.32
N PRO A 22 9.28 5.50 -9.46
CA PRO A 22 10.59 4.86 -9.42
C PRO A 22 10.66 3.77 -10.51
N GLU A 23 11.31 4.09 -11.62
CA GLU A 23 11.55 3.15 -12.74
C GLU A 23 12.12 1.82 -12.24
N ASP A 24 13.05 1.87 -11.28
CA ASP A 24 13.74 0.69 -10.74
C ASP A 24 13.16 0.11 -9.44
N ALA A 25 12.11 0.70 -8.87
CA ALA A 25 11.54 0.15 -7.63
C ALA A 25 10.73 -1.13 -7.86
N GLY A 26 10.67 -1.94 -6.82
CA GLY A 26 9.77 -3.08 -6.69
C GLY A 26 8.30 -2.74 -6.46
N TYR A 27 7.90 -1.47 -6.51
CA TYR A 27 6.49 -1.06 -6.47
C TYR A 27 6.13 -0.09 -7.60
N TYR A 28 4.83 -0.02 -7.87
CA TYR A 28 4.21 1.05 -8.64
C TYR A 28 3.15 1.74 -7.78
N VAL A 29 2.83 2.98 -8.10
CA VAL A 29 1.77 3.74 -7.41
C VAL A 29 0.46 3.69 -8.18
N TYR A 30 -0.65 3.67 -7.47
CA TYR A 30 -2.00 3.82 -8.01
C TYR A 30 -2.88 4.53 -6.97
N GLY A 31 -4.13 4.81 -7.34
CA GLY A 31 -5.12 5.30 -6.39
C GLY A 31 -5.95 6.43 -6.94
N THR A 32 -6.86 6.90 -6.11
CA THR A 32 -7.73 8.03 -6.41
C THR A 32 -7.98 8.79 -5.12
N LEU A 33 -8.13 10.11 -5.24
CA LEU A 33 -8.77 10.95 -4.25
C LEU A 33 -10.14 11.35 -4.80
N HIS A 34 -11.21 11.17 -4.02
CA HIS A 34 -12.59 11.47 -4.45
C HIS A 34 -13.05 10.69 -5.66
N ASN A 35 -12.55 9.46 -5.81
CA ASN A 35 -12.76 8.60 -6.98
C ASN A 35 -12.30 9.21 -8.32
N VAL A 36 -11.49 10.28 -8.29
CA VAL A 36 -10.95 10.91 -9.50
C VAL A 36 -9.71 10.13 -9.96
N PRO A 37 -9.67 9.63 -11.20
CA PRO A 37 -8.46 8.99 -11.75
C PRO A 37 -7.28 9.99 -11.82
N GLY A 38 -6.05 9.50 -11.60
CA GLY A 38 -4.85 10.34 -11.72
C GLY A 38 -4.62 11.31 -10.56
N THR A 39 -5.33 11.14 -9.44
CA THR A 39 -5.16 11.95 -8.22
C THR A 39 -4.61 11.15 -7.03
N GLY A 40 -4.21 9.89 -7.24
CA GLY A 40 -3.68 9.01 -6.18
C GLY A 40 -2.50 9.61 -5.41
N GLN A 41 -1.63 10.37 -6.08
CA GLN A 41 -0.50 11.09 -5.48
C GLN A 41 -0.91 12.03 -4.34
N LEU A 42 -2.13 12.58 -4.39
CA LEU A 42 -2.65 13.49 -3.37
C LEU A 42 -3.00 12.75 -2.06
N ALA A 43 -3.11 11.43 -2.11
CA ALA A 43 -3.44 10.56 -1.00
C ALA A 43 -2.30 9.60 -0.65
N GLN A 44 -1.05 9.98 -0.92
CA GLN A 44 0.14 9.15 -0.66
C GLN A 44 1.13 9.80 0.32
N TYR A 45 0.65 10.63 1.24
CA TYR A 45 1.48 11.15 2.32
C TYR A 45 1.63 10.12 3.43
N ALA A 46 2.86 9.76 3.74
CA ALA A 46 3.21 8.70 4.68
C ALA A 46 4.07 9.24 5.83
N HIS A 47 3.78 8.73 7.03
CA HIS A 47 4.65 8.89 8.18
C HIS A 47 6.04 8.27 7.85
N PRO A 48 7.17 8.86 8.29
CA PRO A 48 8.50 8.32 7.99
C PRO A 48 8.70 6.84 8.37
N ASN A 49 8.06 6.40 9.45
CA ASN A 49 8.04 4.98 9.83
C ASN A 49 7.37 4.09 8.78
N LEU A 50 6.27 4.51 8.16
CA LEU A 50 5.63 3.74 7.10
C LEU A 50 6.49 3.70 5.83
N LEU A 51 7.12 4.82 5.45
CA LEU A 51 8.08 4.81 4.34
C LEU A 51 9.24 3.83 4.59
N THR A 52 9.77 3.80 5.81
CA THR A 52 10.80 2.83 6.20
C THR A 52 10.32 1.39 5.96
N VAL A 53 9.08 1.06 6.38
CA VAL A 53 8.50 -0.27 6.16
C VAL A 53 8.31 -0.56 4.67
N ILE A 54 7.77 0.39 3.91
CA ILE A 54 7.56 0.25 2.47
C ILE A 54 8.89 -0.08 1.76
N PHE A 55 9.95 0.67 2.04
CA PHE A 55 11.25 0.44 1.40
C PHE A 55 11.93 -0.85 1.85
N GLN A 56 11.73 -1.29 3.08
CA GLN A 56 12.23 -2.59 3.53
C GLN A 56 11.51 -3.75 2.82
N ILE A 57 10.18 -3.68 2.74
CA ILE A 57 9.37 -4.69 2.06
C ILE A 57 9.64 -4.68 0.54
N GLU A 58 9.83 -3.52 -0.06
CA GLU A 58 10.20 -3.39 -1.48
C GLU A 58 11.49 -4.14 -1.82
N ARG A 59 12.53 -3.98 -1.00
CA ARG A 59 13.80 -4.70 -1.17
C ARG A 59 13.64 -6.21 -0.98
N GLN A 60 12.91 -6.63 0.05
CA GLN A 60 12.64 -8.06 0.29
C GLN A 60 11.83 -8.67 -0.85
N TRP A 61 10.82 -7.96 -1.33
CA TRP A 61 9.99 -8.39 -2.44
C TRP A 61 10.79 -8.57 -3.72
N ARG A 62 11.63 -7.58 -4.07
CA ARG A 62 12.54 -7.65 -5.22
C ARG A 62 13.52 -8.83 -5.17
N ALA A 63 13.86 -9.30 -3.98
CA ALA A 63 14.75 -10.46 -3.82
C ALA A 63 14.04 -11.80 -4.14
N ILE A 64 12.71 -11.85 -4.09
CA ILE A 64 11.94 -13.09 -4.26
C ILE A 64 10.93 -13.06 -5.42
N CYS A 65 10.72 -11.89 -6.02
CA CYS A 65 9.78 -11.68 -7.11
C CYS A 65 10.22 -10.49 -7.98
N ASP A 66 10.15 -10.67 -9.29
CA ASP A 66 10.50 -9.68 -10.31
C ASP A 66 9.35 -8.70 -10.65
N ARG A 67 8.11 -9.06 -10.28
CA ARG A 67 6.93 -8.20 -10.45
C ARG A 67 6.96 -7.03 -9.47
N LYS A 68 6.40 -5.89 -9.88
CA LYS A 68 6.12 -4.78 -8.96
C LYS A 68 4.81 -5.02 -8.19
N PHE A 69 4.73 -4.63 -6.92
CA PHE A 69 3.45 -4.57 -6.21
C PHE A 69 2.87 -3.15 -6.25
N GLY A 70 1.53 -3.03 -6.22
CA GLY A 70 0.86 -1.74 -6.29
C GLY A 70 0.64 -1.15 -4.91
N ILE A 71 1.08 0.09 -4.68
CA ILE A 71 0.77 0.87 -3.47
C ILE A 71 -0.28 1.93 -3.79
N GLY A 72 -1.35 1.93 -3.01
CA GLY A 72 -2.54 2.74 -3.17
C GLY A 72 -2.56 3.97 -2.26
N ASN A 73 -3.72 4.22 -1.67
CA ASN A 73 -3.94 5.30 -0.72
C ASN A 73 -3.19 5.06 0.61
N ILE A 74 -2.78 6.16 1.27
CA ILE A 74 -2.05 6.20 2.56
C ILE A 74 -2.69 7.26 3.48
N SER A 75 -2.55 8.54 3.11
CA SER A 75 -3.25 9.66 3.72
C SER A 75 -3.11 10.91 2.85
N ILE A 76 -3.99 11.90 3.08
CA ILE A 76 -3.94 13.21 2.43
C ILE A 76 -3.26 14.26 3.33
N ASP A 77 -2.89 15.39 2.76
CA ASP A 77 -2.35 16.54 3.52
C ASP A 77 -3.29 16.93 4.67
N GLY A 78 -2.72 17.17 5.85
CA GLY A 78 -3.46 17.48 7.06
C GLY A 78 -4.24 16.31 7.67
N GLY A 79 -4.26 15.14 7.03
CA GLY A 79 -4.88 13.93 7.57
C GLY A 79 -6.40 13.97 7.67
N LEU A 80 -7.06 14.79 6.83
CA LEU A 80 -8.52 14.86 6.81
C LEU A 80 -9.11 13.52 6.35
N ALA A 81 -10.29 13.17 6.86
CA ALA A 81 -11.04 12.03 6.35
C ALA A 81 -11.47 12.29 4.91
N TYR A 82 -11.34 11.28 4.05
CA TYR A 82 -11.79 11.35 2.66
C TYR A 82 -12.40 10.03 2.22
N ASP A 83 -13.36 10.13 1.31
CA ASP A 83 -14.10 9.00 0.75
C ASP A 83 -14.65 8.07 1.85
N ASN A 84 -14.51 6.76 1.67
CA ASN A 84 -14.83 5.75 2.68
C ASN A 84 -13.60 5.32 3.51
N HIS A 85 -12.45 5.96 3.33
CA HIS A 85 -11.17 5.57 3.93
C HIS A 85 -10.99 6.19 5.32
N LYS A 86 -11.87 5.82 6.27
CA LYS A 86 -11.88 6.43 7.62
C LYS A 86 -10.58 6.22 8.41
N SER A 87 -9.80 5.16 8.15
CA SER A 87 -8.53 4.91 8.84
C SER A 87 -7.38 5.75 8.30
N HIS A 88 -7.31 6.00 6.98
CA HIS A 88 -6.20 6.64 6.23
C HIS A 88 -5.97 8.14 6.53
N GLN A 89 -5.96 8.48 7.81
CA GLN A 89 -5.77 9.83 8.31
C GLN A 89 -4.40 9.99 8.93
N LYS A 90 -3.74 8.93 9.41
CA LYS A 90 -2.52 9.03 10.24
C LYS A 90 -1.22 8.82 9.49
N GLY A 91 -1.29 8.48 8.19
CA GLY A 91 -0.11 8.19 7.39
C GLY A 91 0.65 6.92 7.82
N ILE A 92 0.02 6.07 8.63
CA ILE A 92 0.58 4.77 9.09
C ILE A 92 -0.22 3.57 8.56
N GLU A 93 -1.22 3.86 7.73
CA GLU A 93 -2.01 2.90 6.99
C GLU A 93 -1.69 2.99 5.51
N MET A 94 -1.80 1.88 4.78
CA MET A 94 -1.79 1.92 3.32
C MET A 94 -2.59 0.78 2.72
N ASP A 95 -3.07 1.01 1.50
CA ASP A 95 -3.67 -0.03 0.68
C ASP A 95 -2.65 -0.54 -0.35
N CYS A 96 -2.71 -1.83 -0.65
CA CYS A 96 -1.86 -2.46 -1.65
C CYS A 96 -2.66 -3.43 -2.52
N ARG A 97 -2.34 -3.49 -3.81
CA ARG A 97 -3.00 -4.43 -4.73
C ARG A 97 -2.59 -5.87 -4.42
N PRO A 98 -3.51 -6.84 -4.60
CA PRO A 98 -3.09 -8.21 -4.79
C PRO A 98 -2.24 -8.33 -6.07
N VAL A 99 -1.33 -9.30 -6.07
CA VAL A 99 -0.38 -9.48 -7.17
C VAL A 99 -1.08 -10.11 -8.37
N ARG A 100 -0.73 -9.65 -9.57
CA ARG A 100 -1.23 -10.19 -10.85
C ARG A 100 -0.22 -11.13 -11.50
N LYS A 101 -0.71 -12.07 -12.30
CA LYS A 101 0.08 -13.00 -13.13
C LYS A 101 0.69 -12.33 -14.37
N ASP A 102 0.05 -11.27 -14.86
CA ASP A 102 0.32 -10.67 -16.18
C ASP A 102 1.26 -9.45 -16.14
N TYR A 103 1.92 -9.19 -15.01
CA TYR A 103 2.90 -8.11 -14.83
C TYR A 103 2.33 -6.69 -15.05
N MET A 104 1.00 -6.53 -15.17
CA MET A 104 0.39 -5.22 -15.39
C MET A 104 0.59 -4.32 -14.16
N THR A 105 0.97 -3.05 -14.40
CA THR A 105 1.20 -2.04 -13.37
C THR A 105 0.34 -0.80 -13.57
N GLY A 106 0.36 0.11 -12.58
CA GLY A 106 -0.32 1.39 -12.62
C GLY A 106 -1.84 1.28 -12.41
N GLN A 107 -2.56 2.34 -12.81
CA GLN A 107 -4.01 2.44 -12.56
C GLN A 107 -4.83 1.37 -13.28
N ALA A 108 -4.37 0.88 -14.44
CA ALA A 108 -5.04 -0.17 -15.22
C ALA A 108 -4.96 -1.56 -14.56
N ALA A 109 -3.98 -1.77 -13.66
CA ALA A 109 -3.74 -3.04 -12.97
C ALA A 109 -4.75 -3.35 -11.84
N ARG A 110 -5.99 -2.86 -11.91
CA ARG A 110 -7.02 -3.16 -10.89
C ARG A 110 -7.25 -4.68 -10.88
N CYS A 111 -7.24 -5.28 -9.68
CA CYS A 111 -7.38 -6.72 -9.53
C CYS A 111 -8.10 -7.05 -8.21
N SER A 112 -9.06 -7.95 -8.27
CA SER A 112 -9.76 -8.61 -7.17
C SER A 112 -9.21 -10.03 -6.98
N TYR A 113 -9.26 -10.58 -5.77
CA TYR A 113 -8.86 -11.99 -5.53
C TYR A 113 -9.71 -13.02 -6.29
N ARG A 114 -10.81 -12.56 -6.90
CA ARG A 114 -11.75 -13.33 -7.72
C ARG A 114 -11.43 -13.30 -9.21
N ASP A 115 -10.51 -12.44 -9.64
CA ASP A 115 -10.15 -12.29 -11.06
C ASP A 115 -9.22 -13.42 -11.50
N LYS A 116 -9.22 -13.76 -12.79
CA LYS A 116 -8.38 -14.86 -13.33
C LYS A 116 -6.88 -14.51 -13.28
N GLU A 117 -6.57 -13.23 -13.36
CA GLU A 117 -5.23 -12.65 -13.35
C GLU A 117 -4.64 -12.58 -11.94
N TYR A 118 -5.45 -12.75 -10.89
CA TYR A 118 -4.98 -12.82 -9.52
C TYR A 118 -4.01 -13.99 -9.31
N ASP A 119 -2.86 -13.68 -8.72
CA ASP A 119 -1.87 -14.66 -8.29
C ASP A 119 -1.92 -14.83 -6.78
N LEU A 120 -2.56 -15.92 -6.33
CA LEU A 120 -2.66 -16.27 -4.92
C LEU A 120 -1.29 -16.49 -4.27
N GLU A 121 -0.41 -17.24 -4.93
CA GLU A 121 0.90 -17.61 -4.37
C GLU A 121 1.80 -16.38 -4.20
N ALA A 122 1.81 -15.50 -5.20
CA ALA A 122 2.56 -14.25 -5.11
C ALA A 122 1.96 -13.29 -4.07
N THR A 123 0.63 -13.24 -3.96
CA THR A 123 -0.05 -12.42 -2.95
C THR A 123 0.20 -12.93 -1.54
N LEU A 124 0.22 -14.26 -1.34
CA LEU A 124 0.62 -14.89 -0.08
C LEU A 124 2.03 -14.46 0.32
N LYS A 125 3.01 -14.58 -0.59
CA LYS A 125 4.39 -14.17 -0.34
C LYS A 125 4.49 -12.69 0.02
N LEU A 126 3.82 -11.82 -0.73
CA LEU A 126 3.82 -10.38 -0.45
C LEU A 126 3.22 -10.07 0.92
N ILE A 127 2.03 -10.60 1.24
CA ILE A 127 1.39 -10.38 2.53
C ILE A 127 2.21 -10.99 3.67
N CYS A 128 2.92 -12.10 3.44
CA CYS A 128 3.87 -12.69 4.40
C CYS A 128 4.91 -11.66 4.85
N LEU A 129 5.54 -10.93 3.91
CA LEU A 129 6.51 -9.87 4.24
C LEU A 129 5.90 -8.79 5.15
N PHE A 130 4.64 -8.41 4.91
CA PHE A 130 3.93 -7.48 5.78
C PHE A 130 3.67 -8.05 7.17
N VAL A 131 3.16 -9.29 7.27
CA VAL A 131 2.82 -9.87 8.57
C VAL A 131 4.03 -10.31 9.38
N GLU A 132 5.19 -10.54 8.77
CA GLU A 132 6.43 -10.81 9.47
C GLU A 132 7.11 -9.53 9.97
N HIS A 133 6.79 -8.38 9.35
CA HIS A 133 7.37 -7.10 9.75
C HIS A 133 6.91 -6.67 11.16
N PRO A 134 7.82 -6.38 12.11
CA PRO A 134 7.48 -6.14 13.52
C PRO A 134 6.71 -4.84 13.77
N LYS A 135 6.80 -3.87 12.85
CA LYS A 135 6.02 -2.63 12.93
C LYS A 135 4.57 -2.77 12.46
N ILE A 136 4.25 -3.81 11.69
CA ILE A 136 2.88 -4.03 11.19
C ILE A 136 2.04 -4.62 12.32
N LYS A 137 0.87 -4.05 12.52
CA LYS A 137 -0.13 -4.48 13.50
C LYS A 137 -1.09 -5.49 12.88
N ILE A 138 -1.66 -5.13 11.73
CA ILE A 138 -2.72 -5.90 11.10
C ILE A 138 -2.72 -5.71 9.59
N VAL A 139 -3.18 -6.74 8.88
CA VAL A 139 -3.52 -6.72 7.46
C VAL A 139 -4.99 -7.10 7.30
N TYR A 140 -5.77 -6.30 6.57
CA TYR A 140 -7.14 -6.66 6.16
C TYR A 140 -7.16 -7.09 4.69
N PHE A 141 -7.62 -8.31 4.41
CA PHE A 141 -7.80 -8.83 3.06
C PHE A 141 -8.83 -9.95 3.02
N ASN A 142 -9.74 -9.93 2.04
CA ASN A 142 -10.92 -10.82 2.04
C ASN A 142 -10.73 -12.18 1.37
N ASP A 143 -9.54 -12.50 0.85
CA ASP A 143 -9.27 -13.86 0.37
C ASP A 143 -9.11 -14.82 1.55
N GLU A 144 -10.11 -15.68 1.77
CA GLU A 144 -10.10 -16.67 2.85
C GLU A 144 -8.92 -17.64 2.77
N ARG A 145 -8.38 -17.90 1.57
CA ARG A 145 -7.22 -18.79 1.42
C ARG A 145 -5.99 -18.14 2.04
N VAL A 146 -5.79 -16.84 1.80
CA VAL A 146 -4.71 -16.06 2.43
C VAL A 146 -4.89 -16.03 3.95
N GLN A 147 -6.12 -15.78 4.42
CA GLN A 147 -6.42 -15.77 5.85
C GLN A 147 -6.14 -17.11 6.51
N LYS A 148 -6.50 -18.23 5.88
CA LYS A 148 -6.25 -19.58 6.44
C LYS A 148 -4.75 -19.90 6.48
N THR A 149 -4.00 -19.53 5.45
CA THR A 149 -2.56 -19.82 5.37
C THR A 149 -1.73 -18.95 6.32
N LEU A 150 -2.04 -17.65 6.44
CA LEU A 150 -1.27 -16.68 7.24
C LEU A 150 -1.92 -16.34 8.59
N GLY A 151 -2.97 -17.07 8.97
CA GLY A 151 -3.99 -16.72 9.97
C GLY A 151 -3.58 -16.65 11.43
N GLY A 152 -2.33 -16.31 11.75
CA GLY A 152 -1.82 -16.06 13.11
C GLY A 152 -2.42 -14.81 13.79
N GLY A 153 -3.70 -14.53 13.58
CA GLY A 153 -4.45 -13.41 14.16
C GLY A 153 -4.23 -12.04 13.51
N ARG A 154 -3.28 -11.93 12.58
CA ARG A 154 -2.88 -10.65 11.95
C ARG A 154 -3.38 -10.42 10.52
N VAL A 155 -3.95 -11.42 9.86
CA VAL A 155 -4.69 -11.27 8.60
C VAL A 155 -6.17 -11.46 8.86
N LYS A 156 -7.00 -10.46 8.58
CA LYS A 156 -8.44 -10.49 8.87
C LYS A 156 -9.27 -10.04 7.68
N SER A 157 -10.52 -10.48 7.60
CA SER A 157 -11.48 -9.92 6.67
C SER A 157 -12.02 -8.57 7.16
N LEU A 158 -12.33 -7.68 6.23
CA LEU A 158 -13.04 -6.43 6.47
C LEU A 158 -13.79 -6.03 5.20
N ALA A 159 -15.02 -5.56 5.32
CA ALA A 159 -15.82 -5.13 4.17
C ALA A 159 -15.03 -4.16 3.28
N GLY A 160 -15.10 -4.33 1.95
CA GLY A 160 -14.37 -3.51 0.97
C GLY A 160 -13.01 -4.04 0.50
N HIS A 161 -12.40 -5.02 1.19
CA HIS A 161 -11.02 -5.46 0.96
C HIS A 161 -10.90 -6.66 0.00
N ASN A 162 -11.70 -6.68 -1.08
CA ASN A 162 -11.66 -7.75 -2.09
C ASN A 162 -10.58 -7.50 -3.16
N ASN A 163 -10.18 -6.25 -3.38
CA ASN A 163 -9.34 -5.82 -4.49
C ASN A 163 -8.07 -5.06 -4.07
N HIS A 164 -7.81 -5.04 -2.76
CA HIS A 164 -6.61 -4.54 -2.12
C HIS A 164 -6.55 -5.16 -0.72
N PHE A 165 -5.34 -5.26 -0.17
CA PHE A 165 -5.16 -5.47 1.26
C PHE A 165 -4.78 -4.14 1.92
N HIS A 166 -5.27 -3.93 3.13
CA HIS A 166 -4.95 -2.77 3.96
C HIS A 166 -3.93 -3.17 5.01
N ALA A 167 -2.83 -2.44 5.15
CA ALA A 167 -1.79 -2.69 6.14
C ALA A 167 -1.70 -1.49 7.10
N GLU A 168 -1.74 -1.76 8.41
CA GLU A 168 -1.67 -0.75 9.48
C GLU A 168 -0.43 -1.01 10.36
N LEU A 169 0.35 0.03 10.67
CA LEU A 169 1.39 -0.06 11.71
C LEU A 169 0.79 -0.02 13.12
N TRP A 170 1.55 -0.46 14.12
CA TRP A 170 1.19 -0.15 15.51
C TRP A 170 1.16 1.37 15.73
N SER A 171 0.15 1.85 16.47
CA SER A 171 -0.01 3.29 16.75
C SER A 171 1.18 3.92 17.47
N ARG A 172 1.98 3.14 18.21
CA ARG A 172 3.25 3.60 18.79
C ARG A 172 4.30 4.07 17.75
N TYR A 173 4.05 3.87 16.46
CA TYR A 173 4.89 4.34 15.36
C TYR A 173 4.31 5.56 14.62
N SER A 174 3.22 6.16 15.14
CA SER A 174 2.59 7.38 14.60
C SER A 174 2.89 8.65 15.41
N SER A 175 3.78 8.56 16.41
CA SER A 175 4.21 9.65 17.29
C SER A 175 5.57 10.19 16.89
#